data_AF-A0A8H5AZ37-F1
#
_entry.id   AF-A0A8H5AZ37-F1
#
_cell.length_a   1.000
_cell.length_b   1.000
_cell.length_c   1.000
_cell.angle_alpha   90.00
_cell.angle_beta   90.00
_cell.angle_gamma   90.00
#
_symmetry.space_group_name_H-M   'P 1'
#
loop_
_entity.id
_entity.type
_entity.pdbx_description
1 polymer ?
#
loop_
_entity_poly.entity_id
_entity_poly.type
_entity_poly.pdbx_seq_one_letter_code
_entity_poly.pdbx_strand_id
1 'polypeptide(L)'
;MTFVSRAALVLHLESGSCVSGIDRRTVNALVKRYDTNNLITDRLLTTGRGEDEIQYIATGASWNGVAYECYLCYKPHRTLHALNQHLNSPKHAQKFYLCRGPNCGVKFSALSALVQHIESQKCGVAKFSVVQNAMDSVLGQMGRLTL
;
A
#
# COMPACT_ATOMS: atom_id res chain seq x y z
N MET A 1 -0.69 -16.85 11.06
CA MET A 1 0.26 -16.67 9.95
C MET A 1 1.52 -16.02 10.49
N THR A 2 2.70 -16.50 10.10
CA THR A 2 3.99 -15.87 10.44
C THR A 2 4.57 -15.20 9.20
N PHE A 3 4.97 -13.95 9.32
CA PHE A 3 5.53 -13.17 8.21
C PHE A 3 7.04 -13.02 8.38
N VAL A 4 7.78 -13.11 7.27
CA VAL A 4 9.26 -13.04 7.26
C VAL A 4 9.80 -11.63 7.47
N SER A 5 8.97 -10.59 7.26
CA SER A 5 9.32 -9.20 7.54
C SER A 5 8.07 -8.34 7.69
N ARG A 6 8.24 -7.08 8.11
CA ARG A 6 7.12 -6.13 8.20
C ARG A 6 6.60 -5.78 6.81
N ALA A 7 7.48 -5.65 5.83
CA ALA A 7 7.07 -5.44 4.45
C ALA A 7 6.19 -6.57 3.93
N ALA A 8 6.50 -7.83 4.29
CA ALA A 8 5.69 -8.99 3.91
C ALA A 8 4.29 -8.96 4.55
N LEU A 9 4.19 -8.58 5.83
CA LEU A 9 2.91 -8.36 6.50
C LEU A 9 2.11 -7.25 5.79
N VAL A 10 2.70 -6.07 5.59
CA VAL A 10 2.01 -4.95 4.94
C VAL A 10 1.58 -5.31 3.52
N LEU A 11 2.40 -6.03 2.77
CA LEU A 11 2.07 -6.49 1.42
C LEU A 11 0.84 -7.40 1.44
N HIS A 12 0.73 -8.29 2.42
CA HIS A 12 -0.44 -9.13 2.61
C HIS A 12 -1.70 -8.32 2.96
N LEU A 13 -1.56 -7.26 3.76
CA LEU A 13 -2.68 -6.36 4.07
C LEU A 13 -3.07 -5.50 2.85
N GLU A 14 -2.11 -5.05 2.04
CA GLU A 14 -2.37 -4.24 0.84
C GLU A 14 -2.86 -5.06 -0.37
N SER A 15 -2.75 -6.39 -0.35
CA SER A 15 -3.14 -7.24 -1.49
C SER A 15 -4.66 -7.40 -1.65
N GLY A 16 -5.44 -7.04 -0.63
CA GLY A 16 -6.88 -7.28 -0.59
C GLY A 16 -7.27 -8.76 -0.45
N SER A 17 -6.32 -9.63 -0.09
CA SER A 17 -6.56 -11.07 0.12
C SER A 17 -6.52 -11.48 1.60
N CYS A 18 -6.46 -10.51 2.52
CA CYS A 18 -6.43 -10.78 3.94
C CYS A 18 -7.81 -11.24 4.46
N VAL A 19 -7.83 -12.29 5.27
CA VAL A 19 -9.07 -12.84 5.85
C VAL A 19 -9.73 -11.85 6.81
N SER A 20 -8.96 -10.95 7.45
CA SER A 20 -9.52 -9.91 8.32
C SER A 20 -10.27 -8.82 7.55
N GLY A 21 -10.27 -8.85 6.21
CA GLY A 21 -10.87 -7.82 5.37
C GLY A 21 -10.04 -6.53 5.29
N ILE A 22 -8.89 -6.47 5.96
CA ILE A 22 -7.95 -5.35 5.81
C ILE A 22 -7.44 -5.34 4.38
N ASP A 23 -7.55 -4.18 3.76
CA ASP A 23 -7.10 -3.89 2.42
C ASP A 23 -6.20 -2.65 2.41
N ARG A 24 -5.76 -2.27 1.21
CA ARG A 24 -4.92 -1.11 1.00
C ARG A 24 -5.55 0.21 1.44
N ARG A 25 -6.88 0.35 1.38
CA ARG A 25 -7.57 1.56 1.82
C ARG A 25 -7.47 1.72 3.32
N THR A 26 -7.68 0.62 4.03
CA THR A 26 -7.53 0.55 5.48
C THR A 26 -6.10 0.92 5.86
N VAL A 27 -5.10 0.39 5.14
CA VAL A 27 -3.68 0.76 5.35
C VAL A 27 -3.45 2.26 5.10
N ASN A 28 -3.90 2.81 3.97
CA ASN A 28 -3.73 4.23 3.65
C ASN A 28 -4.43 5.14 4.68
N ALA A 29 -5.64 4.78 5.13
CA ALA A 29 -6.38 5.51 6.15
C ALA A 29 -5.64 5.53 7.49
N LEU A 30 -5.05 4.39 7.89
CA LEU A 30 -4.21 4.32 9.09
C LEU A 30 -2.96 5.19 8.94
N VAL A 31 -2.28 5.14 7.79
CA VAL A 31 -1.13 6.02 7.57
C VAL A 31 -1.53 7.48 7.65
N LYS A 32 -2.62 7.91 7.00
CA LYS A 32 -3.13 9.28 7.09
C LYS A 32 -3.37 9.72 8.53
N ARG A 33 -3.88 8.81 9.37
CA ARG A 33 -4.16 9.09 10.79
C ARG A 33 -2.90 9.26 11.63
N TYR A 34 -1.85 8.49 11.34
CA TYR A 34 -0.67 8.41 12.20
C TYR A 34 0.56 9.17 11.68
N ASP A 35 0.68 9.40 10.37
CA ASP A 35 1.77 10.18 9.76
C ASP A 35 1.45 11.68 9.73
N THR A 36 1.12 12.26 10.89
CA THR A 36 0.67 13.66 11.01
C THR A 36 1.74 14.68 10.58
N ASN A 37 3.01 14.30 10.65
CA ASN A 37 4.14 15.13 10.26
C ASN A 37 4.63 14.88 8.83
N ASN A 38 3.90 14.08 8.03
CA ASN A 38 4.26 13.72 6.66
C ASN A 38 5.67 13.11 6.54
N LEU A 39 6.10 12.31 7.51
CA LEU A 39 7.43 11.70 7.56
C LEU A 39 7.61 10.64 6.47
N ILE A 40 6.54 9.92 6.15
CA ILE A 40 6.55 8.83 5.16
C ILE A 40 5.60 9.09 3.97
N THR A 41 4.81 10.17 4.03
CA THR A 41 3.85 10.56 3.00
C THR A 41 4.14 11.94 2.41
N ASP A 42 3.71 12.12 1.16
CA ASP A 42 3.64 13.43 0.51
C ASP A 42 2.35 14.13 0.95
N ARG A 43 2.31 15.46 0.90
CA ARG A 43 1.13 16.27 1.29
C ARG A 43 -0.12 15.91 0.48
N LEU A 44 0.03 15.21 -0.65
CA LEU A 44 -1.06 14.72 -1.48
C LEU A 44 -1.98 13.72 -0.76
N LEU A 45 -1.46 12.89 0.15
CA LEU A 45 -2.31 12.02 0.97
C LEU A 45 -3.01 12.77 2.10
N THR A 46 -2.28 13.66 2.78
CA THR A 46 -2.74 14.26 4.04
C THR A 46 -3.68 15.46 3.84
N THR A 47 -3.67 16.08 2.65
CA THR A 47 -4.55 17.23 2.33
C THR A 47 -5.94 16.85 1.80
N GLY A 48 -6.27 15.56 1.69
CA GLY A 48 -7.59 15.10 1.22
C GLY A 48 -7.89 15.37 -0.27
N ARG A 49 -6.94 15.95 -1.03
CA ARG A 49 -7.03 16.11 -2.49
C ARG A 49 -6.50 14.91 -3.28
N GLY A 50 -5.85 13.95 -2.62
CA GLY A 50 -5.43 12.72 -3.28
C GLY A 50 -6.64 11.90 -3.68
N GLU A 51 -6.68 11.45 -4.94
CA GLU A 51 -7.65 10.55 -5.58
C GLU A 51 -7.76 9.15 -4.91
N ASP A 52 -7.45 9.05 -3.62
CA ASP A 52 -7.46 7.86 -2.77
C ASP A 52 -8.89 7.37 -2.48
N GLU A 53 -9.92 8.09 -2.95
CA GLU A 53 -11.32 7.66 -2.95
C GLU A 53 -11.72 6.88 -4.20
N ILE A 54 -10.95 6.92 -5.30
CA ILE A 54 -11.37 6.27 -6.54
C ILE A 54 -11.26 4.76 -6.38
N GLN A 55 -12.41 4.10 -6.28
CA GLN A 55 -12.53 2.66 -6.29
C GLN A 55 -12.64 2.13 -7.71
N TYR A 56 -11.60 1.44 -8.14
CA TYR A 56 -11.71 0.60 -9.32
C TYR A 56 -12.35 -0.74 -8.91
N ILE A 57 -13.59 -0.94 -9.32
CA ILE A 57 -14.27 -2.24 -9.24
C ILE A 57 -14.41 -2.85 -10.63
N ALA A 58 -14.36 -4.17 -10.68
CA ALA A 58 -14.78 -4.94 -11.84
C ALA A 58 -16.04 -5.73 -11.50
N THR A 59 -16.92 -5.88 -12.48
CA THR A 59 -18.11 -6.74 -12.41
C THR A 59 -18.08 -7.75 -13.56
N GLY A 60 -19.14 -8.55 -13.70
CA GLY A 60 -19.31 -9.44 -14.87
C GLY A 60 -19.17 -8.71 -16.21
N ALA A 61 -19.44 -7.39 -16.25
CA ALA A 61 -19.30 -6.56 -17.44
C ALA A 61 -17.85 -6.40 -17.93
N SER A 62 -16.85 -6.72 -17.09
CA SER A 62 -15.45 -6.70 -17.49
C SER A 62 -15.02 -7.93 -18.31
N TRP A 63 -15.93 -8.88 -18.58
CA TRP A 63 -15.69 -10.03 -19.43
C TRP A 63 -15.72 -9.64 -20.92
N ASN A 64 -14.61 -9.86 -21.63
CA ASN A 64 -14.49 -9.50 -23.05
C ASN A 64 -14.80 -10.66 -24.02
N GLY A 65 -15.33 -11.78 -23.52
CA GLY A 65 -15.57 -13.01 -24.29
C GLY A 65 -14.52 -14.11 -24.04
N VAL A 66 -13.32 -13.76 -23.57
CA VAL A 66 -12.22 -14.70 -23.34
C VAL A 66 -11.66 -14.62 -21.92
N ALA A 67 -11.60 -13.42 -21.34
CA ALA A 67 -11.08 -13.17 -19.99
C ALA A 67 -11.76 -11.96 -19.35
N TYR A 68 -11.53 -11.78 -18.04
CA TYR A 68 -11.81 -10.53 -17.36
C TYR A 68 -10.67 -9.54 -17.62
N GLU A 69 -10.94 -8.40 -18.24
CA GLU A 69 -9.91 -7.45 -18.66
C GLU A 69 -9.89 -6.19 -17.78
N CYS A 70 -8.68 -5.78 -17.39
CA CYS A 70 -8.48 -4.52 -16.68
C CYS A 70 -8.62 -3.33 -17.62
N TYR A 71 -9.61 -2.47 -17.42
CA TYR A 71 -9.83 -1.28 -18.26
C TYR A 71 -8.77 -0.18 -18.13
N LEU A 72 -7.84 -0.29 -17.16
CA LEU A 72 -6.74 0.66 -16.98
C LEU A 72 -5.45 0.24 -17.70
N CYS A 73 -5.20 -1.06 -17.85
CA CYS A 73 -3.96 -1.57 -18.46
C CYS A 73 -4.12 -2.76 -19.40
N TYR A 74 -5.37 -3.12 -19.72
CA TYR A 74 -5.77 -4.17 -20.66
C TYR A 74 -5.21 -5.57 -20.34
N LYS A 75 -4.81 -5.82 -19.08
CA LYS A 75 -4.33 -7.14 -18.67
C LYS A 75 -5.49 -8.11 -18.48
N PRO A 76 -5.42 -9.32 -19.06
CA PRO A 76 -6.43 -10.35 -18.87
C PRO A 76 -6.23 -11.10 -17.54
N HIS A 77 -7.34 -11.44 -16.90
CA HIS A 77 -7.43 -12.21 -15.67
C HIS A 77 -8.45 -13.34 -15.84
N ARG A 78 -8.15 -14.52 -15.27
CA ARG A 78 -8.99 -15.72 -15.41
C ARG A 78 -10.30 -15.66 -14.64
N THR A 79 -10.36 -14.85 -13.58
CA THR A 79 -11.54 -14.75 -12.71
C THR A 79 -11.82 -13.29 -12.36
N LEU A 80 -13.09 -12.99 -12.09
CA LEU A 80 -13.52 -11.67 -11.61
C LEU A 80 -12.82 -11.28 -10.31
N HIS A 81 -12.60 -12.27 -9.43
CA HIS A 81 -11.88 -12.08 -8.18
C HIS A 81 -10.43 -11.65 -8.45
N ALA A 82 -9.72 -12.31 -9.37
CA ALA A 82 -8.35 -11.95 -9.71
C ALA A 82 -8.25 -10.55 -10.33
N LEU A 83 -9.24 -10.13 -11.12
CA LEU A 83 -9.29 -8.76 -11.65
C LEU A 83 -9.53 -7.74 -10.53
N ASN A 84 -10.48 -7.99 -9.62
CA ASN A 84 -10.71 -7.10 -8.48
C ASN A 84 -9.48 -7.02 -7.55
N GLN A 85 -8.77 -8.14 -7.35
CA GLN A 85 -7.49 -8.14 -6.63
C GLN A 85 -6.44 -7.28 -7.35
N HIS A 86 -6.36 -7.37 -8.68
CA HIS A 86 -5.47 -6.53 -9.49
C HIS A 86 -5.81 -5.04 -9.37
N LEU A 87 -7.09 -4.67 -9.42
CA LEU A 87 -7.55 -3.29 -9.30
C LEU A 87 -7.32 -2.70 -7.90
N ASN A 88 -7.43 -3.53 -6.84
CA ASN A 88 -7.10 -3.13 -5.48
C ASN A 88 -5.59 -3.03 -5.21
N SER A 89 -4.76 -3.68 -6.03
CA SER A 89 -3.31 -3.63 -5.91
C SER A 89 -2.75 -2.22 -6.21
N PRO A 90 -1.54 -1.88 -5.74
CA PRO A 90 -0.92 -0.57 -5.96
C PRO A 90 -0.45 -0.33 -7.40
N LYS A 91 -0.86 -1.16 -8.37
CA LYS A 91 -0.43 -1.08 -9.77
C LYS A 91 -0.83 0.21 -10.47
N HIS A 92 -2.03 0.72 -10.19
CA HIS A 92 -2.58 1.93 -10.83
C HIS A 92 -2.60 3.14 -9.91
N ALA A 93 -1.94 3.04 -8.76
CA ALA A 93 -1.99 4.09 -7.78
C ALA A 93 -0.87 5.10 -7.92
N GLN A 94 -1.20 6.34 -7.56
CA GLN A 94 -0.22 7.40 -7.40
C GLN A 94 0.83 7.04 -6.34
N LYS A 95 2.03 7.59 -6.51
CA LYS A 95 3.16 7.38 -5.61
C LYS A 95 3.21 8.48 -4.55
N PHE A 96 2.57 8.23 -3.42
CA PHE A 96 2.50 9.19 -2.33
C PHE A 96 3.33 8.80 -1.09
N TYR A 97 3.81 7.55 -1.02
CA TYR A 97 4.77 7.16 -0.01
C TYR A 97 6.16 7.62 -0.45
N LEU A 98 6.97 8.16 0.45
CA LEU A 98 8.34 8.52 0.13
C LEU A 98 9.32 8.27 1.27
N CYS A 99 10.57 8.01 0.90
CA CYS A 99 11.66 7.95 1.84
C CYS A 99 12.30 9.35 1.99
N ARG A 100 12.17 9.97 3.17
CA ARG A 100 12.78 11.27 3.49
C ARG A 100 14.22 11.16 4.03
N GLY A 101 14.94 10.11 3.65
CA GLY A 101 16.36 10.01 3.99
C GLY A 101 17.17 11.13 3.35
N PRO A 102 18.27 11.59 4.01
CA PRO A 102 19.04 12.77 3.61
C PRO A 102 19.56 12.75 2.16
N ASN A 103 19.62 11.59 1.50
CA ASN A 103 19.97 11.45 0.08
C ASN A 103 19.09 10.44 -0.66
N CYS A 104 17.82 10.28 -0.28
CA CYS A 104 16.95 9.25 -0.86
C CYS A 104 15.82 9.82 -1.73
N GLY A 105 14.76 10.36 -1.14
CA GLY A 105 13.63 10.97 -1.88
C GLY A 105 12.81 10.01 -2.75
N VAL A 106 13.07 8.69 -2.73
CA VAL A 106 12.38 7.72 -3.58
C VAL A 106 10.89 7.64 -3.21
N LYS A 107 10.02 7.67 -4.22
CA LYS A 107 8.56 7.56 -4.07
C LYS A 107 8.04 6.16 -4.42
N PHE A 108 7.02 5.71 -3.70
CA PHE A 108 6.38 4.40 -3.81
C PHE A 108 4.85 4.55 -3.83
N SER A 109 4.16 3.62 -4.50
CA SER A 109 2.69 3.57 -4.52
C SER A 109 2.10 2.71 -3.39
N ALA A 110 2.94 1.99 -2.66
CA ALA A 110 2.55 1.06 -1.60
C ALA A 110 3.41 1.26 -0.35
N LEU A 111 2.82 1.09 0.84
CA LEU A 111 3.54 1.17 2.10
C LEU A 111 4.53 0.01 2.21
N SER A 112 4.13 -1.19 1.78
CA SER A 112 4.99 -2.37 1.75
C SER A 112 6.30 -2.13 1.00
N ALA A 113 6.24 -1.43 -0.12
CA ALA A 113 7.42 -1.10 -0.91
C ALA A 113 8.36 -0.10 -0.19
N LEU A 114 7.80 0.90 0.51
CA LEU A 114 8.58 1.80 1.35
C LEU A 114 9.21 1.06 2.54
N VAL A 115 8.46 0.20 3.22
CA VAL A 115 8.96 -0.60 4.34
C VAL A 115 10.07 -1.53 3.87
N GLN A 116 9.89 -2.23 2.75
CA GLN A 116 10.93 -3.09 2.16
C GLN A 116 12.19 -2.29 1.82
N HIS A 117 12.02 -1.09 1.24
CA HIS A 117 13.12 -0.20 0.94
C HIS A 117 13.93 0.16 2.20
N ILE A 118 13.24 0.49 3.29
CA ILE A 118 13.87 0.85 4.58
C ILE A 118 14.51 -0.38 5.24
N GLU A 119 13.82 -1.53 5.26
CA GLU A 119 14.34 -2.81 5.77
C GLU A 119 15.61 -3.25 5.04
N SER A 120 15.75 -2.94 3.75
CA SER A 120 16.96 -3.25 2.98
C SER A 120 18.19 -2.43 3.38
N GLN A 121 18.02 -1.37 4.18
CA GLN A 121 19.04 -0.43 4.67
C GLN A 121 19.88 0.29 3.59
N LYS A 122 19.62 0.06 2.29
CA LYS A 122 20.41 0.62 1.18
C LYS A 122 20.44 2.15 1.14
N CYS A 123 19.38 2.80 1.63
CA CYS A 123 19.28 4.26 1.66
C CYS A 123 19.85 4.91 2.93
N GLY A 124 20.28 4.11 3.91
CA GLY A 124 20.81 4.60 5.18
C GLY A 124 19.77 5.21 6.14
N VAL A 125 18.49 5.34 5.75
CA VAL A 125 17.47 5.97 6.60
C VAL A 125 17.12 5.14 7.83
N ALA A 126 17.32 3.82 7.77
CA ALA A 126 17.12 2.93 8.91
C ALA A 126 17.98 3.30 10.13
N LYS A 127 19.04 4.10 9.94
CA LYS A 127 19.90 4.63 11.01
C LYS A 127 19.24 5.77 11.80
N PHE A 128 18.11 6.32 11.32
CA PHE A 128 17.39 7.40 12.01
C PHE A 128 16.24 6.82 12.83
N SER A 129 16.35 6.92 14.16
CA SER A 129 15.36 6.40 15.13
C SER A 129 13.95 6.96 14.92
N VAL A 130 13.83 8.21 14.47
CA VAL A 130 12.54 8.87 14.21
C VAL A 130 11.71 8.12 13.16
N VAL A 131 12.34 7.65 12.09
CA VAL A 131 11.65 6.93 11.01
C VAL A 131 11.28 5.51 11.45
N GLN A 132 12.14 4.86 12.22
CA GLN A 132 11.84 3.53 12.80
C GLN A 132 10.66 3.60 13.78
N ASN A 133 10.66 4.57 14.69
CA ASN A 133 9.59 4.75 15.67
C ASN A 133 8.23 5.06 15.00
N ALA A 134 8.24 5.86 13.93
CA ALA A 134 7.04 6.15 13.14
C ALA A 134 6.50 4.87 12.46
N MET A 135 7.39 4.08 11.85
CA MET A 135 7.01 2.78 11.27
C MET A 135 6.49 1.80 12.33
N ASP A 136 7.15 1.70 13.48
CA ASP A 136 6.72 0.86 14.60
C ASP A 136 5.33 1.23 15.11
N SER A 137 5.05 2.53 15.20
CA SER A 137 3.75 3.04 15.62
C SER A 137 2.65 2.65 14.64
N VAL A 138 2.88 2.85 13.34
CA VAL A 138 1.90 2.51 12.29
C VAL A 138 1.65 0.99 12.24
N LEU A 139 2.72 0.20 12.24
CA LEU A 139 2.64 -1.25 12.10
C LEU A 139 2.14 -1.94 13.37
N GLY A 140 2.50 -1.44 14.55
CA GLY A 140 2.04 -1.97 15.83
C GLY A 140 0.51 -1.86 16.00
N GLN A 141 -0.10 -0.79 15.48
CA GLN A 141 -1.56 -0.66 15.49
C GLN A 141 -2.24 -1.58 14.47
N MET A 142 -1.62 -1.81 13.30
CA MET A 142 -2.13 -2.77 12.32
C MET A 142 -2.16 -4.20 12.87
N GLY A 143 -1.13 -4.60 13.63
CA GLY A 143 -1.09 -5.92 14.28
C GLY A 143 -2.19 -6.14 15.33
N ARG A 144 -2.73 -5.08 15.93
CA ARG A 144 -3.87 -5.16 16.86
C ARG A 144 -5.22 -5.32 16.16
N LEU A 145 -5.32 -4.92 14.89
CA LEU A 145 -6.53 -5.03 14.07
C LEU A 145 -6.66 -6.37 13.35
N THR A 146 -5.61 -7.18 13.35
CA THR A 146 -5.57 -8.53 12.75
C THR A 146 -5.89 -9.66 13.73
N LEU A 147 -6.25 -9.33 14.98
CA LEU A 147 -6.66 -10.26 16.04
C LEU A 147 -8.18 -10.40 16.09
#